data_AF-A0A2G4JLK8-F1
#
_entry.id   AF-A0A2G4JLK8-F1
#
_cell.length_a   1.000
_cell.length_b   1.000
_cell.length_c   1.000
_cell.angle_alpha   90.00
_cell.angle_beta   90.00
_cell.angle_gamma   90.00
#
_symmetry.space_group_name_H-M   'P 1'
#
loop_
_entity.id
_entity.type
_entity.pdbx_description
1 polymer ?
#
loop_
_entity_poly.entity_id
_entity_poly.type
_entity_poly.pdbx_seq_one_letter_code
_entity_poly.pdbx_strand_id
1 'polypeptide(L)'
;MMKPPRKVHPLIKVGVVLLLLAGLGLLFIRSVKDARAEPYVISVRHLQGWTLGIDTAADSQGSVVSLRPPPEMPMNLFRQLFSRQMESMGTPSEPGIPLALRQELPASVTPGQVLELARSAGLDKAAITPECVGYKRVSAMGATRQLYYVRFSVTGFEGFRSALGAQAGPDFKPAALSPTLMMASQPDFTGWMPIGADAKGDCIAPVTIE
;
A
#
# COMPACT_ATOMS: atom_id res chain seq x y z
N MET A 1 -47.55 -3.62 -51.71
CA MET A 1 -48.01 -2.59 -50.76
C MET A 1 -46.92 -2.39 -49.71
N MET A 2 -46.21 -1.26 -49.77
CA MET A 2 -45.09 -0.95 -48.87
C MET A 2 -45.58 0.08 -47.82
N LYS A 3 -45.58 -0.32 -46.55
CA LYS A 3 -46.11 0.49 -45.43
C LYS A 3 -45.14 1.65 -45.15
N PRO A 4 -45.59 2.91 -45.10
CA PRO A 4 -44.69 4.05 -44.91
C PRO A 4 -44.06 4.03 -43.51
N PRO A 5 -42.78 4.41 -43.35
CA PRO A 5 -42.11 4.40 -42.06
C PRO A 5 -42.73 5.46 -41.13
N ARG A 6 -43.14 5.04 -39.92
CA ARG A 6 -43.62 5.93 -38.86
C ARG A 6 -42.50 6.91 -38.49
N LYS A 7 -42.74 8.21 -38.68
CA LYS A 7 -41.84 9.28 -38.20
C LYS A 7 -41.83 9.28 -36.68
N VAL A 8 -40.72 8.86 -36.09
CA VAL A 8 -40.52 8.86 -34.64
C VAL A 8 -40.34 10.31 -34.17
N HIS A 9 -41.12 10.72 -33.15
CA HIS A 9 -41.11 12.08 -32.62
C HIS A 9 -39.72 12.46 -32.06
N PRO A 10 -39.20 13.67 -32.30
CA PRO A 10 -37.85 14.09 -31.88
C PRO A 10 -37.58 13.91 -30.38
N LEU A 11 -38.59 14.07 -29.53
CA LEU A 11 -38.51 13.83 -28.08
C LEU A 11 -38.17 12.37 -27.72
N ILE A 12 -38.68 11.41 -28.49
CA ILE A 12 -38.39 9.98 -28.27
C ILE A 12 -36.92 9.69 -28.60
N LYS A 13 -36.39 10.31 -29.67
CA LYS A 13 -34.97 10.17 -30.03
C LYS A 13 -34.04 10.72 -28.94
N VAL A 14 -34.37 11.89 -28.39
CA VAL A 14 -33.60 12.50 -27.28
C VAL A 14 -33.65 11.60 -26.04
N GLY A 15 -34.83 11.06 -25.69
CA GLY A 15 -34.97 10.12 -24.59
C GLY A 15 -34.11 8.87 -24.74
N VAL A 16 -34.08 8.27 -25.94
CA VAL A 16 -33.25 7.08 -26.23
C VAL A 16 -31.76 7.39 -26.10
N VAL A 17 -31.30 8.55 -26.62
CA VAL A 17 -29.89 8.95 -26.51
C VAL A 17 -29.48 9.16 -25.05
N LEU A 18 -30.30 9.83 -24.24
CA LEU A 18 -30.04 9.99 -22.81
C LEU A 18 -29.96 8.65 -22.07
N LEU A 19 -30.86 7.71 -22.39
CA LEU A 19 -30.87 6.37 -21.81
C LEU A 19 -29.60 5.59 -22.16
N LEU A 20 -29.15 5.69 -23.42
CA LEU A 20 -27.90 5.07 -23.87
C LEU A 20 -26.68 5.69 -23.17
N LEU A 21 -26.61 7.01 -23.05
CA LEU A 21 -25.51 7.70 -22.36
C LEU A 21 -25.45 7.35 -20.87
N ALA A 22 -26.60 7.32 -20.20
CA ALA A 22 -26.69 6.91 -18.80
C ALA A 22 -26.27 5.44 -18.62
N GLY A 23 -26.71 4.55 -19.52
CA GLY A 23 -26.30 3.16 -19.55
C GLY A 23 -24.79 2.99 -19.76
N LEU A 24 -24.21 3.71 -20.72
CA LEU A 24 -22.76 3.70 -20.98
C LEU A 24 -21.97 4.20 -19.77
N GLY A 25 -22.40 5.31 -19.16
CA GLY A 25 -21.76 5.86 -17.98
C GLY A 25 -21.80 4.88 -16.80
N LEU A 26 -22.92 4.19 -16.60
CA LEU A 26 -23.07 3.22 -15.51
C LEU A 26 -22.21 1.96 -15.74
N LEU A 27 -22.14 1.47 -16.98
CA LEU A 27 -21.25 0.36 -17.35
C LEU A 27 -19.78 0.74 -17.21
N PHE A 28 -19.41 1.97 -17.58
CA PHE A 28 -18.06 2.47 -17.41
C PHE A 28 -17.67 2.56 -15.93
N ILE A 29 -18.56 3.09 -15.07
CA ILE A 29 -18.33 3.15 -13.62
C ILE A 29 -18.21 1.75 -13.02
N ARG A 30 -19.04 0.79 -13.44
CA ARG A 30 -18.93 -0.61 -13.01
C ARG A 30 -17.61 -1.23 -13.44
N SER A 31 -17.26 -1.11 -14.72
CA SER A 31 -16.01 -1.66 -15.26
C SER A 31 -14.77 -1.10 -14.56
N VAL A 32 -14.73 0.21 -14.25
CA VAL A 32 -13.61 0.83 -13.51
C VAL A 32 -13.53 0.34 -12.07
N LYS A 33 -14.68 0.07 -11.43
CA LYS A 33 -14.71 -0.51 -10.07
C LYS A 33 -14.27 -1.98 -10.09
N ASP A 34 -14.74 -2.76 -11.06
CA ASP A 34 -14.44 -4.19 -11.16
C ASP A 34 -12.95 -4.43 -11.50
N ALA A 35 -12.36 -3.63 -12.40
CA ALA A 35 -10.94 -3.73 -12.75
C ALA A 35 -9.99 -3.36 -11.58
N ARG A 36 -10.43 -2.49 -10.66
CA ARG A 36 -9.68 -2.19 -9.43
C ARG A 36 -9.95 -3.20 -8.30
N ALA A 37 -11.01 -4.00 -8.42
CA ALA A 37 -11.42 -4.96 -7.39
C ALA A 37 -10.77 -6.33 -7.53
N GLU A 38 -10.01 -6.62 -8.60
CA GLU A 38 -9.28 -7.89 -8.71
C GLU A 38 -8.34 -8.06 -7.50
N PRO A 39 -8.47 -9.13 -6.70
CA PRO A 39 -7.67 -9.30 -5.50
C PRO A 39 -6.21 -9.54 -5.85
N TYR A 40 -5.29 -8.91 -5.12
CA TYR A 40 -3.90 -9.35 -5.14
C TYR A 40 -3.79 -10.68 -4.41
N VAL A 41 -2.95 -11.57 -4.89
CA VAL A 41 -2.76 -12.90 -4.31
C VAL A 41 -1.45 -12.94 -3.53
N ILE A 42 -1.51 -13.36 -2.27
CA ILE A 42 -0.35 -13.64 -1.43
C ILE A 42 -0.43 -15.08 -0.96
N SER A 43 0.57 -15.90 -1.33
CA SER A 43 0.60 -17.27 -0.82
C SER A 43 0.74 -17.31 0.70
N VAL A 44 0.08 -18.27 1.37
CA VAL A 44 0.24 -18.55 2.81
C VAL A 44 1.72 -18.68 3.20
N ARG A 45 2.55 -19.26 2.33
CA ARG A 45 4.00 -19.42 2.59
C ARG A 45 4.74 -18.09 2.71
N HIS A 46 4.27 -17.05 2.01
CA HIS A 46 4.85 -15.71 2.09
C HIS A 46 4.46 -14.96 3.37
N LEU A 47 3.48 -15.46 4.14
CA LEU A 47 3.09 -14.91 5.45
C LEU A 47 3.88 -15.52 6.61
N GLN A 48 4.82 -16.44 6.31
CA GLN A 48 5.67 -17.12 7.28
C GLN A 48 7.14 -16.76 7.04
N GLY A 49 7.99 -16.98 8.05
CA GLY A 49 9.44 -16.78 7.92
C GLY A 49 9.87 -15.31 7.79
N TRP A 50 9.06 -14.37 8.27
CA TRP A 50 9.46 -12.97 8.33
C TRP A 50 10.56 -12.79 9.37
N THR A 51 11.52 -11.92 9.09
CA THR A 51 12.69 -11.74 9.94
C THR A 51 12.91 -10.28 10.28
N LEU A 52 13.43 -10.00 11.46
CA LEU A 52 13.84 -8.66 11.84
C LEU A 52 15.22 -8.37 11.27
N GLY A 53 15.39 -7.19 10.67
CA GLY A 53 16.68 -6.74 10.15
C GLY A 53 16.93 -5.28 10.46
N ILE A 54 18.20 -4.94 10.71
CA ILE A 54 18.65 -3.55 10.76
C ILE A 54 18.88 -3.09 9.33
N ASP A 55 18.33 -1.92 8.99
CA ASP A 55 18.50 -1.31 7.69
C ASP A 55 19.69 -0.35 7.73
N THR A 56 20.68 -0.60 6.86
CA THR A 56 21.95 0.14 6.83
C THR A 56 21.94 1.26 5.80
N ALA A 57 20.85 1.43 5.07
CA ALA A 57 20.66 2.51 4.11
C ALA A 57 20.86 3.88 4.79
N ALA A 58 21.64 4.75 4.14
CA ALA A 58 22.03 6.06 4.66
C ALA A 58 20.95 7.15 4.48
N ASP A 59 19.73 6.76 4.13
CA ASP A 59 18.62 7.68 3.95
C ASP A 59 18.09 8.20 5.29
N SER A 60 18.04 9.51 5.47
CA SER A 60 17.55 10.12 6.72
C SER A 60 16.06 9.84 6.97
N GLN A 61 15.33 9.43 5.92
CA GLN A 61 13.90 9.07 5.95
C GLN A 61 13.67 7.56 6.04
N GLY A 62 14.73 6.77 5.96
CA GLY A 62 14.64 5.32 5.93
C GLY A 62 14.26 4.71 7.25
N SER A 63 13.95 3.43 7.15
CA SER A 63 13.80 2.57 8.30
C SER A 63 15.14 2.38 9.01
N VAL A 64 15.09 2.18 10.32
CA VAL A 64 16.23 1.74 11.14
C VAL A 64 16.17 0.24 11.39
N VAL A 65 14.95 -0.28 11.59
CA VAL A 65 14.67 -1.71 11.72
C VAL A 65 13.41 -2.03 10.94
N SER A 66 13.47 -3.05 10.09
CA SER A 66 12.34 -3.54 9.32
C SER A 66 12.00 -4.98 9.66
N LEU A 67 10.73 -5.32 9.52
CA LEU A 67 10.27 -6.69 9.42
C LEU A 67 10.29 -7.10 7.93
N ARG A 68 11.20 -8.00 7.57
CA ARG A 68 11.51 -8.39 6.20
C ARG A 68 10.69 -9.62 5.79
N PRO A 69 10.01 -9.56 4.64
CA PRO A 69 9.28 -10.71 4.11
C PRO A 69 10.25 -11.75 3.52
N PRO A 70 9.77 -12.97 3.24
CA PRO A 70 10.48 -13.90 2.36
C PRO A 70 10.86 -13.25 1.02
N PRO A 71 12.04 -13.54 0.47
CA PRO A 71 12.61 -12.80 -0.66
C PRO A 71 11.77 -12.90 -1.96
N GLU A 72 10.95 -13.93 -2.10
CA GLU A 72 10.08 -14.14 -3.26
C GLU A 72 8.85 -13.22 -3.26
N MET A 73 8.39 -12.80 -2.07
CA MET A 73 7.12 -12.09 -1.91
C MET A 73 7.09 -10.72 -2.60
N PRO A 74 8.08 -9.81 -2.40
CA PRO A 74 8.06 -8.49 -3.02
C PRO A 74 8.02 -8.55 -4.55
N MET A 75 8.78 -9.45 -5.16
CA MET A 75 8.83 -9.60 -6.62
C MET A 75 7.53 -10.21 -7.18
N ASN A 76 6.90 -11.14 -6.46
CA ASN A 76 5.59 -11.67 -6.84
C ASN A 76 4.50 -10.59 -6.80
N LEU A 77 4.50 -9.74 -5.78
CA LEU A 77 3.60 -8.59 -5.67
C LEU A 77 3.85 -7.55 -6.78
N PHE A 78 5.13 -7.26 -7.07
CA PHE A 78 5.50 -6.35 -8.15
C PHE A 78 5.05 -6.85 -9.52
N ARG A 79 5.18 -8.15 -9.81
CA ARG A 79 4.69 -8.73 -11.09
C ARG A 79 3.19 -8.58 -11.26
N GLN A 80 2.41 -8.82 -10.19
CA GLN A 80 0.95 -8.60 -10.21
C GLN A 80 0.60 -7.12 -10.40
N LEU A 81 1.35 -6.21 -9.78
CA LEU A 81 1.17 -4.78 -9.97
C LEU A 81 1.46 -4.37 -11.42
N PHE A 82 2.59 -4.83 -11.97
CA PHE A 82 3.02 -4.53 -13.33
C PHE A 82 2.03 -5.09 -14.36
N SER A 83 1.53 -6.31 -14.20
CA SER A 83 0.56 -6.90 -15.13
C SER A 83 -0.77 -6.16 -15.18
N ARG A 84 -1.13 -5.45 -14.11
CA ARG A 84 -2.38 -4.69 -13.99
C ARG A 84 -2.24 -3.24 -14.44
N GLN A 85 -1.19 -2.57 -13.99
CA GLN A 85 -1.01 -1.13 -14.24
C GLN A 85 -0.20 -0.85 -15.51
N MET A 86 0.66 -1.79 -15.92
CA MET A 86 1.62 -1.62 -17.02
C MET A 86 2.49 -0.36 -16.87
N GLU A 87 2.70 0.09 -15.63
CA GLU A 87 3.52 1.25 -15.29
C GLU A 87 4.95 0.83 -14.95
N SER A 88 5.93 1.53 -15.52
CA SER A 88 7.34 1.35 -15.14
C SER A 88 7.59 1.99 -13.77
N MET A 89 7.87 1.15 -12.77
CA MET A 89 8.13 1.57 -11.39
C MET A 89 9.35 0.84 -10.84
N GLY A 90 10.04 1.46 -9.89
CA GLY A 90 11.12 0.87 -9.11
C GLY A 90 10.59 0.07 -7.92
N THR A 91 11.36 -0.93 -7.51
CA THR A 91 11.12 -1.69 -6.28
C THR A 91 12.11 -1.24 -5.19
N PRO A 92 11.75 -1.31 -3.90
CA PRO A 92 12.71 -1.07 -2.82
C PRO A 92 13.90 -2.02 -2.91
N SER A 93 15.11 -1.52 -2.69
CA SER A 93 16.32 -2.35 -2.63
C SER A 93 16.31 -3.29 -1.43
N GLU A 94 15.77 -2.82 -0.30
CA GLU A 94 15.56 -3.60 0.92
C GLU A 94 14.06 -3.59 1.27
N PRO A 95 13.27 -4.56 0.76
CA PRO A 95 11.85 -4.60 1.04
C PRO A 95 11.60 -5.01 2.50
N GLY A 96 10.74 -4.26 3.18
CA GLY A 96 10.35 -4.54 4.56
C GLY A 96 9.22 -3.65 5.03
N ILE A 97 8.55 -4.08 6.10
CA ILE A 97 7.66 -3.23 6.88
C ILE A 97 8.54 -2.44 7.86
N PRO A 98 8.61 -1.10 7.76
CA PRO A 98 9.37 -0.30 8.69
C PRO A 98 8.78 -0.43 10.10
N LEU A 99 9.62 -0.68 11.09
CA LEU A 99 9.21 -0.68 12.50
C LEU A 99 9.46 0.69 13.13
N ALA A 100 10.61 1.29 12.79
CA ALA A 100 10.96 2.63 13.20
C ALA A 100 11.68 3.37 12.07
N LEU A 101 11.41 4.66 11.95
CA LEU A 101 12.08 5.55 11.00
C LEU A 101 13.25 6.26 11.67
N ARG A 102 14.28 6.61 10.91
CA ARG A 102 15.46 7.29 11.46
C ARG A 102 15.13 8.68 12.00
N GLN A 103 14.22 9.39 11.33
CA GLN A 103 13.80 10.75 11.69
C GLN A 103 12.92 10.87 12.94
N GLU A 104 12.30 9.77 13.40
CA GLU A 104 11.46 9.79 14.62
C GLU A 104 12.24 9.42 15.88
N LEU A 105 13.48 8.98 15.73
CA LEU A 105 14.30 8.52 16.86
C LEU A 105 15.30 9.60 17.28
N PRO A 106 15.43 9.87 18.59
CA PRO A 106 16.53 10.69 19.08
C PRO A 106 17.87 9.96 18.90
N ALA A 107 18.97 10.71 18.84
CA ALA A 107 20.32 10.14 18.69
C ALA A 107 20.74 9.18 19.82
N SER A 108 20.05 9.21 20.97
CA SER A 108 20.27 8.30 22.09
C SER A 108 19.72 6.88 21.87
N VAL A 109 18.78 6.69 20.93
CA VAL A 109 18.17 5.40 20.63
C VAL A 109 18.89 4.78 19.43
N THR A 110 19.57 3.67 19.68
CA THR A 110 20.37 2.96 18.66
C THR A 110 19.52 1.93 17.89
N PRO A 111 19.92 1.57 16.66
CA PRO A 111 19.25 0.51 15.90
C PRO A 111 19.17 -0.83 16.64
N GLY A 112 20.21 -1.16 17.42
CA GLY A 112 20.24 -2.38 18.24
C GLY A 112 19.19 -2.37 19.35
N GLN A 113 18.96 -1.23 20.02
CA GLN A 113 17.89 -1.12 21.03
C GLN A 113 16.51 -1.30 20.41
N VAL A 114 16.28 -0.71 19.23
CA VAL A 114 15.02 -0.91 18.49
C VAL A 114 14.82 -2.38 18.11
N LEU A 115 15.88 -3.05 17.64
CA LEU A 115 15.84 -4.46 17.28
C LEU A 115 15.52 -5.36 18.47
N GLU A 116 16.18 -5.15 19.61
CA GLU A 116 15.91 -5.92 20.83
C GLU A 116 14.49 -5.67 21.35
N LEU A 117 14.02 -4.43 21.29
CA LEU A 117 12.65 -4.11 21.65
C LEU A 117 11.64 -4.82 20.74
N ALA A 118 11.87 -4.81 19.43
CA ALA A 118 11.04 -5.53 18.46
C ALA A 118 10.99 -7.03 18.73
N ARG A 119 12.14 -7.64 19.07
CA ARG A 119 12.21 -9.06 19.46
C ARG A 119 11.47 -9.34 20.78
N SER A 120 11.62 -8.46 21.77
CA SER A 120 10.90 -8.59 23.05
C SER A 120 9.38 -8.47 22.90
N ALA A 121 8.92 -7.72 21.90
CA ALA A 121 7.52 -7.60 21.53
C ALA A 121 7.02 -8.78 20.67
N GLY A 122 7.89 -9.75 20.34
CA GLY A 122 7.57 -10.94 19.56
C GLY A 122 7.34 -10.68 18.07
N LEU A 123 7.86 -9.56 17.52
CA LEU A 123 7.62 -9.20 16.12
C LEU A 123 8.28 -10.17 15.13
N ASP A 124 9.34 -10.89 15.54
CA ASP A 124 9.98 -11.96 14.77
C ASP A 124 9.10 -13.20 14.58
N LYS A 125 8.04 -13.33 15.38
CA LYS A 125 7.07 -14.44 15.35
C LYS A 125 5.63 -13.94 15.18
N ALA A 126 5.46 -12.67 14.82
CA ALA A 126 4.14 -12.06 14.72
C ALA A 126 3.30 -12.77 13.66
N ALA A 127 2.01 -12.94 13.97
CA ALA A 127 1.03 -13.25 12.94
C ALA A 127 0.84 -12.00 12.06
N ILE A 128 0.99 -12.19 10.76
CA ILE A 128 0.92 -11.15 9.73
C ILE A 128 -0.27 -11.46 8.83
N THR A 129 -1.20 -10.51 8.74
CA THR A 129 -2.41 -10.65 7.92
C THR A 129 -2.48 -9.50 6.93
N PRO A 130 -2.47 -9.76 5.61
CA PRO A 130 -2.65 -8.69 4.63
C PRO A 130 -4.08 -8.15 4.70
N GLU A 131 -4.22 -6.83 4.61
CA GLU A 131 -5.52 -6.16 4.66
C GLU A 131 -5.95 -5.70 3.26
N CYS A 132 -5.13 -4.87 2.62
CA CYS A 132 -5.43 -4.31 1.31
C CYS A 132 -4.15 -3.88 0.57
N VAL A 133 -4.27 -3.69 -0.74
CA VAL A 133 -3.30 -2.91 -1.51
C VAL A 133 -3.73 -1.45 -1.51
N GLY A 134 -2.82 -0.60 -1.05
CA GLY A 134 -2.95 0.85 -1.04
C GLY A 134 -2.25 1.50 -2.23
N TYR A 135 -2.79 2.63 -2.67
CA TYR A 135 -2.17 3.48 -3.69
C TYR A 135 -2.17 4.93 -3.23
N LYS A 136 -1.00 5.57 -3.36
CA LYS A 136 -0.86 6.99 -3.06
C LYS A 136 -0.26 7.72 -4.25
N ARG A 137 -0.92 8.80 -4.66
CA ARG A 137 -0.45 9.73 -5.69
C ARG A 137 -0.52 11.14 -5.17
N VAL A 138 0.56 11.89 -5.33
CA VAL A 138 0.55 13.34 -5.09
C VAL A 138 1.13 14.00 -6.33
N SER A 139 0.39 14.98 -6.85
CA SER A 139 0.86 15.86 -7.91
C SER A 139 1.13 17.23 -7.30
N ALA A 140 2.41 17.60 -7.16
CA ALA A 140 2.81 18.91 -6.64
C ALA A 140 3.95 19.48 -7.49
N MET A 141 3.86 20.76 -7.86
CA MET A 141 4.90 21.50 -8.58
C MET A 141 5.48 20.77 -9.82
N GLY A 142 4.62 20.21 -10.67
CA GLY A 142 5.05 19.54 -11.91
C GLY A 142 5.64 18.13 -11.74
N ALA A 143 5.82 17.65 -10.50
CA ALA A 143 6.18 16.25 -10.22
C ALA A 143 4.93 15.49 -9.79
N THR A 144 4.58 14.44 -10.54
CA THR A 144 3.72 13.38 -10.02
C THR A 144 4.63 12.42 -9.30
N ARG A 145 4.34 12.15 -8.04
CA ARG A 145 4.92 11.02 -7.30
C ARG A 145 3.82 10.00 -7.12
N GLN A 146 4.16 8.73 -7.11
CA GLN A 146 3.22 7.67 -6.75
C GLN A 146 3.91 6.43 -6.18
N LEU A 147 3.20 5.73 -5.31
CA LEU A 147 3.62 4.43 -4.79
C LEU A 147 2.43 3.50 -4.58
N TYR A 148 2.75 2.20 -4.56
CA TYR A 148 1.86 1.12 -4.21
C TYR A 148 2.44 0.37 -3.02
N TYR A 149 1.57 -0.04 -2.11
CA TYR A 149 1.96 -0.73 -0.89
C TYR A 149 0.91 -1.76 -0.48
N VAL A 150 1.33 -2.77 0.28
CA VAL A 150 0.40 -3.68 0.97
C VAL A 150 0.35 -3.26 2.43
N ARG A 151 -0.86 -3.09 2.97
CA ARG A 151 -1.08 -2.91 4.40
C ARG A 151 -1.26 -4.26 5.07
N PHE A 152 -0.66 -4.40 6.25
CA PHE A 152 -0.79 -5.58 7.08
C PHE A 152 -1.32 -5.21 8.46
N SER A 153 -2.05 -6.15 9.06
CA SER A 153 -2.12 -6.26 10.51
C SER A 153 -0.95 -7.12 10.97
N VAL A 154 -0.17 -6.60 11.92
CA VAL A 154 0.98 -7.29 12.50
C VAL A 154 0.78 -7.36 14.00
N THR A 155 0.64 -8.57 14.52
CA THR A 155 0.42 -8.77 15.96
C THR A 155 1.59 -8.21 16.76
N GLY A 156 1.31 -7.39 17.77
CA GLY A 156 2.33 -6.77 18.62
C GLY A 156 2.91 -5.44 18.10
N PHE A 157 2.58 -5.02 16.87
CA PHE A 157 3.13 -3.79 16.28
C PHE A 157 2.79 -2.53 17.10
N GLU A 158 1.52 -2.34 17.48
CA GLU A 158 1.10 -1.18 18.27
C GLU A 158 1.73 -1.17 19.67
N GLY A 159 1.86 -2.35 20.28
CA GLY A 159 2.53 -2.53 21.58
C GLY A 159 4.01 -2.16 21.50
N PHE A 160 4.70 -2.63 20.46
CA PHE A 160 6.08 -2.26 20.16
C PHE A 160 6.22 -0.73 19.96
N ARG A 161 5.36 -0.11 19.13
CA ARG A 161 5.39 1.34 18.88
C ARG A 161 5.20 2.13 20.17
N SER A 162 4.30 1.68 21.05
CA SER A 162 4.06 2.31 22.35
C SER A 162 5.28 2.20 23.27
N ALA A 163 5.91 1.02 23.34
CA ALA A 163 7.11 0.81 24.13
C ALA A 163 8.31 1.60 23.59
N LEU A 164 8.42 1.75 22.26
CA LEU A 164 9.45 2.56 21.63
C LEU A 164 9.27 4.03 21.96
N GLY A 165 8.02 4.53 21.98
CA GLY A 165 7.72 5.90 22.41
C GLY A 165 8.18 6.21 23.84
N ALA A 166 8.09 5.23 24.75
CA ALA A 166 8.61 5.39 26.11
C ALA A 166 10.13 5.58 26.16
N GLN A 167 10.88 5.08 25.16
CA GLN A 167 12.34 5.27 25.05
C GLN A 167 12.72 6.50 24.22
N ALA A 168 11.96 6.79 23.15
CA ALA A 168 12.22 7.88 22.22
C ALA A 168 11.82 9.25 22.76
N GLY A 169 10.90 9.31 23.73
CA GLY A 169 10.50 10.55 24.40
C GLY A 169 9.18 11.14 23.90
N PRO A 170 8.80 12.34 24.39
CA PRO A 170 7.45 12.88 24.26
C PRO A 170 7.05 13.27 22.82
N ASP A 171 8.02 13.55 21.95
CA ASP A 171 7.77 13.94 20.56
C ASP A 171 7.47 12.74 19.65
N PHE A 172 7.74 11.52 20.13
CA PHE A 172 7.48 10.30 19.38
C PHE A 172 5.98 10.04 19.26
N LYS A 173 5.53 9.68 18.06
CA LYS A 173 4.12 9.40 17.76
C LYS A 173 3.93 7.91 17.42
N PRO A 174 3.45 7.09 18.37
CA PRO A 174 3.28 5.65 18.15
C PRO A 174 2.40 5.32 16.94
N ALA A 175 1.30 6.07 16.78
CA ALA A 175 0.32 5.87 15.71
C ALA A 175 0.68 6.54 14.36
N ALA A 176 1.83 7.21 14.25
CA ALA A 176 2.21 7.89 13.01
C ALA A 176 2.63 6.92 11.89
N LEU A 177 3.03 5.70 12.24
CA LEU A 177 3.51 4.68 11.30
C LEU A 177 2.54 3.49 11.28
N SER A 178 2.15 3.07 10.08
CA SER A 178 1.35 1.87 9.85
C SER A 178 2.22 0.71 9.34
N PRO A 179 1.83 -0.56 9.58
CA PRO A 179 2.56 -1.71 9.05
C PRO A 179 2.31 -1.86 7.54
N THR A 180 3.14 -1.22 6.72
CA THR A 180 3.02 -1.23 5.26
C THR A 180 4.29 -1.73 4.58
N LEU A 181 4.15 -2.64 3.63
CA LEU A 181 5.23 -3.08 2.74
C LEU A 181 5.12 -2.33 1.42
N MET A 182 6.14 -1.57 1.04
CA MET A 182 6.17 -0.93 -0.28
C MET A 182 6.35 -1.99 -1.38
N MET A 183 5.43 -2.01 -2.34
CA MET A 183 5.51 -2.90 -3.51
C MET A 183 6.34 -2.25 -4.61
N ALA A 184 6.04 -0.99 -4.89
CA ALA A 184 6.70 -0.23 -5.94
C ALA A 184 6.52 1.28 -5.70
N SER A 185 7.46 2.05 -6.23
CA SER A 185 7.36 3.51 -6.30
C SER A 185 7.96 4.00 -7.61
N GLN A 186 7.72 5.25 -7.96
CA GLN A 186 8.48 5.84 -9.07
C GLN A 186 9.99 5.83 -8.79
N PRO A 187 10.84 5.83 -9.83
CA PRO A 187 12.28 6.00 -9.67
C PRO A 187 12.63 7.22 -8.80
N ASP A 188 13.68 7.11 -7.99
CA ASP A 188 14.19 8.16 -7.08
C ASP A 188 13.23 8.59 -5.96
N PHE A 189 12.21 7.78 -5.68
CA PHE A 189 11.21 8.07 -4.67
C PHE A 189 11.66 7.63 -3.26
N THR A 190 12.06 8.57 -2.40
CA THR A 190 12.57 8.31 -1.03
C THR A 190 11.74 8.96 0.10
N GLY A 191 10.60 9.60 -0.21
CA GLY A 191 10.08 10.70 0.62
C GLY A 191 8.69 10.59 1.27
N TRP A 192 8.02 9.43 1.33
CA TRP A 192 6.68 9.33 1.96
C TRP A 192 6.59 8.48 3.21
N MET A 193 7.71 8.17 3.84
CA MET A 193 7.66 7.61 5.19
C MET A 193 7.32 8.72 6.20
N PRO A 194 6.35 8.53 7.11
CA PRO A 194 5.51 7.33 7.26
C PRO A 194 4.34 7.28 6.27
N ILE A 195 4.08 6.07 5.75
CA ILE A 195 2.89 5.76 4.95
C ILE A 195 1.78 5.38 5.93
N GLY A 196 0.83 6.28 6.21
CA GLY A 196 -0.44 5.88 6.84
C GLY A 196 -0.99 6.74 7.97
N ALA A 197 -1.48 7.94 7.64
CA ALA A 197 -2.43 8.64 8.50
C ALA A 197 -3.91 8.42 8.09
N ASP A 198 -4.19 7.97 6.85
CA ASP A 198 -5.55 7.70 6.37
C ASP A 198 -5.63 6.34 5.64
N ALA A 199 -5.60 5.27 6.42
CA ALA A 199 -5.51 3.91 5.91
C ALA A 199 -6.83 3.36 5.31
N LYS A 200 -7.94 4.10 5.40
CA LYS A 200 -9.21 3.73 4.72
C LYS A 200 -9.35 4.40 3.35
N GLY A 201 -8.82 5.61 3.18
CA GLY A 201 -8.87 6.33 1.91
C GLY A 201 -7.98 5.72 0.82
N ASP A 202 -6.86 5.10 1.21
CA ASP A 202 -5.83 4.65 0.28
C ASP A 202 -6.03 3.23 -0.28
N CYS A 203 -6.88 2.39 0.34
CA CYS A 203 -7.11 1.02 -0.12
C CYS A 203 -7.82 0.99 -1.49
N ILE A 204 -7.15 0.43 -2.51
CA ILE A 204 -7.69 0.34 -3.87
C ILE A 204 -8.08 -1.06 -4.30
N ALA A 205 -7.52 -2.10 -3.67
CA ALA A 205 -7.80 -3.50 -4.02
C ALA A 205 -7.71 -4.41 -2.78
N PRO A 206 -8.54 -5.48 -2.73
CA PRO A 206 -8.44 -6.49 -1.68
C PRO A 206 -7.21 -7.39 -1.87
N VAL A 207 -6.86 -8.15 -0.84
CA VAL A 207 -5.85 -9.20 -0.88
C VAL A 207 -6.49 -10.54 -0.53
N THR A 208 -6.20 -11.56 -1.34
CA THR A 208 -6.59 -12.95 -1.10
C THR A 208 -5.35 -13.77 -0.72
N ILE A 209 -5.55 -14.73 0.17
CA ILE A 209 -4.52 -15.66 0.63
C ILE A 209 -4.74 -17.01 -0.05
N GLU A 210 -3.67 -17.59 -0.63
CA GLU A 210 -3.69 -18.89 -1.34
C GLU A 210 -2.65 -19.91 -0.84
#